data_AF-A0A226H2U9-F1
#
_entry.id   AF-A0A226H2U9-F1
#
_cell.length_a   1.000
_cell.length_b   1.000
_cell.length_c   1.000
_cell.angle_alpha   90.00
_cell.angle_beta   90.00
_cell.angle_gamma   90.00
#
_symmetry.space_group_name_H-M   'P 1'
#
loop_
_entity.id
_entity.type
_entity.pdbx_description
1 polymer ?
#
loop_
_entity_poly.entity_id
_entity_poly.type
_entity_poly.pdbx_seq_one_letter_code
_entity_poly.pdbx_strand_id
1 'polypeptide(L)'
;MKVSDNEGLEIVTKIINESISTKKIHCFLEKKEIKSYKNLSKNGVELYKEHTHFHILVLTDKYTLDGAFTLSSIIKVKTKGRYSATILLYPVG
;
A
#
# COMPACT_ATOMS: atom_id res chain seq x y z
N MET A 1 7.83 19.03 -7.07
CA MET A 1 7.64 18.01 -6.01
C MET A 1 6.14 17.85 -5.81
N LYS A 2 5.51 16.79 -6.33
CA LYS A 2 4.06 16.58 -6.17
C LYS A 2 3.81 16.19 -4.71
N VAL A 3 2.96 16.94 -4.03
CA VAL A 3 2.45 16.61 -2.70
C VAL A 3 1.70 15.28 -2.86
N SER A 4 2.31 14.20 -2.38
CA SER A 4 1.67 12.89 -2.26
C SER A 4 0.38 13.03 -1.46
N ASP A 5 -0.59 12.14 -1.67
CA ASP A 5 -1.71 12.00 -0.71
C ASP A 5 -1.10 11.51 0.61
N ASN A 6 -0.73 12.45 1.47
CA ASN A 6 0.11 12.17 2.63
C ASN A 6 -0.61 11.21 3.59
N GLU A 7 -1.94 11.32 3.70
CA GLU A 7 -2.77 10.45 4.55
C GLU A 7 -2.71 8.98 4.13
N GLY A 8 -2.78 8.69 2.82
CA GLY A 8 -2.72 7.31 2.33
C GLY A 8 -1.36 6.66 2.59
N LEU A 9 -0.28 7.41 2.34
CA LEU A 9 1.08 6.95 2.60
C LEU A 9 1.34 6.81 4.10
N GLU A 10 0.83 7.70 4.95
CA GLU A 10 0.92 7.61 6.42
C GLU A 10 0.22 6.34 6.94
N ILE A 11 -0.98 6.04 6.47
CA ILE A 11 -1.70 4.81 6.82
C ILE A 11 -0.88 3.57 6.43
N VAL A 12 -0.37 3.53 5.20
CA VAL A 12 0.44 2.40 4.71
C VAL A 12 1.74 2.27 5.52
N THR A 13 2.41 3.38 5.81
CA THR A 13 3.63 3.42 6.63
C THR A 13 3.38 2.91 8.05
N LYS A 14 2.27 3.32 8.66
CA LYS A 14 1.84 2.82 9.98
C LYS A 14 1.62 1.30 9.95
N ILE A 15 0.92 0.79 8.94
CA ILE A 15 0.70 -0.66 8.78
C ILE A 15 2.03 -1.42 8.70
N ILE A 16 3.01 -0.90 7.93
CA ILE A 16 4.33 -1.54 7.80
C ILE A 16 5.05 -1.55 9.16
N ASN A 17 5.08 -0.42 9.88
CA ASN A 17 5.73 -0.30 11.19
C ASN A 17 5.07 -1.16 12.27
N GLU A 18 3.76 -1.38 12.21
CA GLU A 18 3.05 -2.32 13.09
C GLU A 18 3.37 -3.79 12.76
N SER A 19 3.78 -4.08 11.53
CA SER A 19 3.97 -5.45 11.03
C SER A 19 5.41 -5.93 11.21
N ILE A 20 6.40 -5.06 11.02
CA ILE A 20 7.82 -5.40 11.14
C ILE A 20 8.65 -4.24 11.73
N SER A 21 9.82 -4.58 12.27
CA SER A 21 10.85 -3.58 12.61
C SER A 21 11.37 -2.92 11.34
N THR A 22 11.31 -1.60 11.27
CA THR A 22 11.83 -0.83 10.12
C THR A 22 12.86 0.18 10.60
N LYS A 23 13.90 0.37 9.79
CA LYS A 23 14.87 1.47 9.95
C LYS A 23 14.48 2.66 9.10
N LYS A 24 13.95 2.41 7.91
CA LYS A 24 13.53 3.44 6.96
C LYS A 24 12.46 2.92 6.03
N ILE A 25 11.50 3.77 5.72
CA ILE A 25 10.49 3.56 4.69
C ILE A 25 10.63 4.70 3.69
N HIS A 26 10.70 4.38 2.41
CA HIS A 26 10.78 5.36 1.34
C HIS A 26 9.80 5.00 0.22
N CYS A 27 8.83 5.88 -0.03
CA CYS A 27 7.95 5.77 -1.18
C CYS A 27 8.55 6.53 -2.36
N PHE A 28 8.83 5.83 -3.45
CA PHE A 28 9.44 6.41 -4.65
C PHE A 28 8.45 6.57 -5.81
N LEU A 29 7.26 5.96 -5.73
CA LEU A 29 6.20 6.16 -6.71
C LEU A 29 4.81 5.93 -6.10
N GLU A 30 3.87 6.80 -6.48
CA GLU A 30 2.46 6.72 -6.15
C GLU A 30 1.64 6.73 -7.45
N LYS A 31 0.71 5.78 -7.59
CA LYS A 31 -0.23 5.69 -8.72
C LYS A 31 -1.66 5.69 -8.19
N LYS A 32 -2.42 6.72 -8.54
CA LYS A 32 -3.86 6.79 -8.24
C LYS A 32 -4.65 6.29 -9.44
N GLU A 33 -5.57 5.36 -9.20
CA GLU A 33 -6.53 4.85 -10.17
C GLU A 33 -7.94 5.02 -9.63
N ILE A 34 -8.80 5.67 -10.41
CA ILE A 34 -10.24 5.67 -10.15
C ILE A 34 -10.81 4.52 -10.98
N LYS A 35 -11.25 3.46 -10.30
CA LYS A 35 -11.93 2.35 -10.96
C LYS A 35 -13.44 2.56 -10.84
N SER A 36 -14.10 2.61 -11.99
CA SER A 36 -15.55 2.53 -12.12
C SER A 36 -15.95 1.05 -12.21
N TYR A 37 -16.75 0.56 -11.27
CA TYR A 37 -17.37 -0.76 -11.38
C TYR A 37 -18.85 -0.56 -11.61
N LYS A 38 -19.38 -1.18 -12.68
CA LYS A 38 -20.82 -1.35 -12.83
C LYS A 38 -21.25 -2.54 -11.99
N ASN A 39 -22.02 -2.26 -10.94
CA ASN A 39 -22.62 -3.31 -10.14
C ASN A 39 -23.82 -3.88 -10.91
N LEU A 40 -23.70 -5.12 -11.39
CA LEU A 40 -24.71 -5.77 -12.25
C LEU A 40 -26.05 -6.04 -11.54
N SER A 41 -26.15 -5.87 -10.22
CA SER A 41 -27.27 -6.40 -9.42
C SER A 41 -28.20 -5.40 -8.73
N LYS A 42 -28.14 -4.09 -9.01
CA LYS A 42 -29.19 -3.13 -8.58
C LYS A 42 -28.99 -1.79 -9.28
N ASN A 43 -29.87 -1.46 -10.23
CA ASN A 43 -30.06 -0.12 -10.80
C ASN A 43 -28.79 0.69 -11.15
N GLY A 44 -27.81 0.07 -11.80
CA GLY A 44 -26.80 0.78 -12.61
C GLY A 44 -26.00 1.91 -11.92
N VAL A 45 -25.91 1.93 -10.59
CA VAL A 45 -25.13 2.96 -9.90
C VAL A 45 -23.66 2.67 -10.16
N GLU A 46 -22.99 3.56 -10.91
CA GLU A 46 -21.54 3.55 -11.05
C GLU A 46 -20.92 3.79 -9.67
N LEU A 47 -20.32 2.74 -9.10
CA LEU A 47 -19.55 2.87 -7.90
C LEU A 47 -18.13 3.24 -8.30
N TYR A 48 -17.69 4.42 -7.87
CA TYR A 48 -16.31 4.86 -7.96
C TYR A 48 -15.61 4.47 -6.67
N LYS A 49 -14.55 3.67 -6.75
CA LYS A 49 -13.65 3.49 -5.61
C LYS A 49 -12.26 3.83 -6.05
N GLU A 50 -11.76 4.90 -5.46
CA GLU A 50 -10.38 5.33 -5.58
C GLU A 50 -9.46 4.26 -5.01
N HIS A 51 -8.45 3.93 -5.80
CA HIS A 51 -7.39 3.02 -5.43
C HIS A 51 -6.05 3.73 -5.57
N THR A 52 -5.21 3.68 -4.54
CA THR A 52 -3.83 4.17 -4.64
C THR A 52 -2.85 3.02 -4.46
N HIS A 53 -1.94 2.87 -5.41
CA HIS A 53 -0.86 1.90 -5.37
C HIS A 53 0.46 2.61 -5.10
N PHE A 54 1.20 2.15 -4.10
CA PHE A 54 2.50 2.69 -3.71
C PHE A 54 3.64 1.74 -4.07
N HIS A 55 4.78 2.29 -4.48
CA HIS A 55 6.02 1.53 -4.59
C HIS A 55 6.96 1.99 -3.47
N ILE A 56 7.27 1.06 -2.56
CA ILE A 56 7.89 1.38 -1.27
C ILE A 56 9.13 0.52 -1.08
N LEU A 57 10.25 1.18 -0.76
CA LEU A 57 11.45 0.56 -0.20
C LEU A 57 11.34 0.55 1.33
N VAL A 58 11.55 -0.62 1.93
CA VAL A 58 11.57 -0.80 3.38
C VAL A 58 12.93 -1.37 3.79
N LEU A 59 13.68 -0.61 4.57
CA LEU A 59 14.94 -1.06 5.19
C LEU A 59 14.61 -1.69 6.54
N THR A 60 15.04 -2.93 6.77
CA THR A 60 14.71 -3.69 7.99
C THR A 60 15.90 -4.50 8.49
N ASP A 61 15.98 -4.70 9.81
CA ASP A 61 16.88 -5.66 10.46
C ASP A 61 16.27 -7.07 10.57
N LYS A 62 15.00 -7.24 10.18
CA LYS A 62 14.24 -8.50 10.25
C LYS A 62 13.73 -8.93 8.88
N TYR A 63 14.66 -9.19 7.97
CA TYR A 63 14.33 -9.68 6.63
C TYR A 63 13.79 -11.11 6.68
N THR A 64 12.69 -11.36 5.96
CA THR A 64 12.14 -12.69 5.71
C THR A 64 11.85 -12.85 4.23
N LEU A 65 11.99 -14.07 3.69
CA LEU A 65 11.79 -14.37 2.26
C LEU A 65 10.43 -13.87 1.76
N ASP A 66 9.37 -14.10 2.54
CA ASP A 66 7.99 -13.74 2.18
C ASP A 66 7.54 -12.39 2.75
N GLY A 67 8.45 -11.62 3.36
CA GLY A 67 8.11 -10.39 4.07
C GLY A 67 7.47 -9.33 3.17
N ALA A 68 8.00 -9.15 1.96
CA ALA A 68 7.43 -8.22 0.98
C ALA A 68 6.01 -8.60 0.55
N PHE A 69 5.76 -9.88 0.24
CA PHE A 69 4.45 -10.40 -0.13
C PHE A 69 3.44 -10.28 1.02
N THR A 70 3.89 -10.63 2.23
CA THR A 70 3.08 -10.55 3.45
C THR A 70 2.66 -9.11 3.74
N LEU A 71 3.60 -8.16 3.68
CA LEU A 71 3.29 -6.74 3.88
C LEU A 71 2.31 -6.22 2.84
N SER A 72 2.53 -6.51 1.55
CA SER A 72 1.63 -6.12 0.48
C SER A 72 0.19 -6.63 0.73
N SER A 73 0.09 -7.88 1.16
CA SER A 73 -1.19 -8.52 1.49
C SER A 73 -1.87 -7.87 2.71
N ILE A 74 -1.13 -7.62 3.79
CA ILE A 74 -1.65 -6.97 5.00
C ILE A 74 -2.16 -5.56 4.67
N ILE A 75 -1.41 -4.78 3.90
CA ILE A 75 -1.82 -3.43 3.47
C ILE A 75 -3.15 -3.50 2.72
N LYS A 76 -3.27 -4.40 1.74
CA LYS A 76 -4.50 -4.56 0.97
C LYS A 76 -5.69 -4.97 1.84
N VAL A 77 -5.49 -5.93 2.75
CA VAL A 77 -6.56 -6.43 3.64
C VAL A 77 -6.99 -5.36 4.64
N LYS A 78 -6.06 -4.76 5.40
CA LYS A 78 -6.37 -3.75 6.42
C LYS A 78 -7.06 -2.51 5.83
N THR A 79 -6.75 -2.16 4.58
CA THR A 79 -7.31 -0.97 3.90
C THR A 79 -8.54 -1.31 3.04
N LYS A 80 -9.05 -2.55 3.12
CA LYS A 80 -10.18 -3.05 2.30
C LYS A 80 -9.96 -2.80 0.80
N GLY A 81 -8.71 -2.88 0.35
CA GLY A 81 -8.30 -2.65 -1.04
C GLY A 81 -8.28 -1.18 -1.50
N ARG A 82 -8.45 -0.21 -0.59
CA ARG A 82 -8.25 1.22 -0.92
C ARG A 82 -6.80 1.51 -1.25
N TYR A 83 -5.87 0.85 -0.57
CA TYR A 83 -4.44 0.95 -0.84
C TYR A 83 -3.83 -0.41 -1.17
N SER A 84 -2.81 -0.40 -2.01
CA SER A 84 -1.93 -1.54 -2.22
C SER A 84 -0.50 -1.07 -2.38
N ALA A 85 0.47 -1.98 -2.25
CA ALA A 85 1.87 -1.61 -2.41
C ALA A 85 2.70 -2.72 -3.03
N THR A 86 3.62 -2.36 -3.92
CA THR A 86 4.80 -3.18 -4.22
C THR A 86 5.88 -2.84 -3.20
N ILE A 87 6.29 -3.84 -2.43
CA ILE A 87 7.30 -3.69 -1.38
C ILE A 87 8.63 -4.23 -1.88
N LEU A 88 9.65 -3.38 -1.85
CA LEU A 88 11.05 -3.79 -1.93
C LEU A 88 11.58 -3.85 -0.50
N LEU A 89 11.79 -5.06 0.02
CA LEU A 89 12.35 -5.26 1.35
C LEU A 89 13.86 -5.41 1.23
N TYR A 90 14.61 -4.60 1.96
CA TYR A 90 16.07 -4.63 1.93
C TYR A 90 16.63 -4.81 3.34
N PRO A 91 17.47 -5.83 3.60
CA PRO A 91 18.12 -6.00 4.89
C PRO A 91 19.17 -4.92 5.10
N VAL A 92 19.18 -4.30 6.28
CA VAL A 92 20.30 -3.46 6.74
C VAL A 92 20.93 -4.14 7.94
N GLY A 93 22.22 -4.48 7.79
CA GLY A 93 23.06 -5.06 8.84
C GLY A 93 23.59 -4.01 9.81
#